data_AF-A0A9P6MD25-F1
#
_entry.id   AF-A0A9P6MD25-F1
#
_cell.length_a   1.000
_cell.length_b   1.000
_cell.length_c   1.000
_cell.angle_alpha   90.00
_cell.angle_beta   90.00
_cell.angle_gamma   90.00
#
_symmetry.space_group_name_H-M   'P 1'
#
loop_
_entity.id
_entity.type
_entity.pdbx_description
1 polymer ?
#
loop_
_entity_poly.entity_id
_entity_poly.type
_entity_poly.pdbx_seq_one_letter_code
_entity_poly.pdbx_strand_id
1 'polypeptide(L)'
;NISLVEALGNMELSSHSVSHSPNLEQFPIGTGKEIWDGTKYEEDNYFPFIGQCVNTTGAWDAAVPNATTCETPNNSLYFYTLGGSVLGEARVSKYILEAISIVNAKVQSFRTGHLLYPDTLPQVLVATGFKYSSSGASNDRNSHMPYQAFHNQAYNQAIDLLEFPLSASDEDGQINGDFYAPGAGGYVNGSYAWQHHVIPGVVQTLFSDKLGFQQTLAPLVANVSYFDTMSGRGDFHNARIAS
;
A
#
# COMPACT_ATOMS: atom_id res chain seq x y z
N ASN A 1 -4.58 16.50 -10.71
CA ASN A 1 -5.92 16.93 -11.18
C ASN A 1 -6.82 15.70 -11.18
N ILE A 2 -7.40 15.36 -10.02
CA ILE A 2 -8.18 14.12 -9.80
C ILE A 2 -9.38 14.01 -10.76
N SER A 3 -9.93 15.16 -11.16
CA SER A 3 -11.02 15.26 -12.15
C SER A 3 -10.75 14.61 -13.51
N LEU A 4 -9.49 14.50 -13.92
CA LEU A 4 -9.12 13.88 -15.20
C LEU A 4 -8.98 12.35 -15.08
N VAL A 5 -8.61 11.86 -13.90
CA VAL A 5 -8.48 10.43 -13.58
C VAL A 5 -9.86 9.80 -13.44
N GLU A 6 -10.80 10.49 -12.80
CA GLU A 6 -12.17 10.00 -12.61
C GLU A 6 -13.00 9.97 -13.93
N ALA A 7 -12.58 10.70 -14.98
CA ALA A 7 -13.26 10.77 -16.28
C ALA A 7 -12.82 9.68 -17.29
N LEU A 8 -11.70 9.02 -17.02
CA LEU A 8 -11.16 7.92 -17.82
C LEU A 8 -11.68 6.61 -17.21
N GLY A 9 -12.67 5.98 -17.84
CA GLY A 9 -13.27 4.73 -17.34
C GLY A 9 -12.23 3.62 -17.05
N ASN A 10 -12.56 2.71 -16.14
CA ASN A 10 -11.70 1.64 -15.60
C ASN A 10 -10.52 2.11 -14.73
N MET A 11 -10.71 3.16 -13.92
CA MET A 11 -9.80 3.51 -12.83
C MET A 11 -10.52 3.55 -11.48
N GLU A 12 -9.80 3.21 -10.42
CA GLU A 12 -10.30 3.18 -9.05
C GLU A 12 -9.48 4.15 -8.19
N LEU A 13 -10.16 4.89 -7.33
CA LEU A 13 -9.54 5.62 -6.23
C LEU A 13 -9.26 4.64 -5.08
N SER A 14 -7.99 4.31 -4.88
CA SER A 14 -7.51 3.39 -3.84
C SER A 14 -6.81 4.14 -2.71
N SER A 15 -6.85 3.56 -1.50
CA SER A 15 -6.23 4.14 -0.31
C SER A 15 -4.82 3.63 -0.08
N HIS A 16 -4.00 4.48 0.52
CA HIS A 16 -2.67 4.15 0.99
C HIS A 16 -2.53 4.53 2.48
N SER A 17 -1.66 3.84 3.25
CA SER A 17 -1.31 4.31 4.60
C SER A 17 -0.76 5.73 4.53
N VAL A 18 -1.15 6.57 5.49
CA VAL A 18 -0.86 8.01 5.51
C VAL A 18 0.58 8.27 5.95
N SER A 19 1.03 7.58 7.01
CA SER A 19 2.35 7.85 7.59
C SER A 19 3.51 7.20 6.85
N HIS A 20 3.25 6.21 5.98
CA HIS A 20 4.29 5.38 5.36
C HIS A 20 5.29 4.83 6.40
N SER A 21 4.84 4.59 7.62
CA SER A 21 5.72 4.41 8.76
C SER A 21 6.40 3.04 8.76
N PRO A 22 7.73 2.96 8.94
CA PRO A 22 8.42 1.67 8.99
C PRO A 22 8.12 0.86 10.25
N ASN A 23 7.54 1.49 11.29
CA ASN A 23 7.05 0.79 12.49
C ASN A 23 5.54 0.52 12.48
N LEU A 24 4.88 0.58 11.32
CA LEU A 24 3.44 0.31 11.17
C LEU A 24 3.03 -1.08 11.70
N GLU A 25 3.90 -2.10 11.60
CA GLU A 25 3.65 -3.43 12.19
C GLU A 25 3.45 -3.41 13.72
N GLN A 26 4.01 -2.41 14.39
CA GLN A 26 3.95 -2.25 15.85
C GLN A 26 2.76 -1.38 16.29
N PHE A 27 2.00 -0.82 15.34
CA PHE A 27 0.90 0.06 15.69
C PHE A 27 -0.20 -0.69 16.46
N PRO A 28 -0.72 -0.12 17.54
CA PRO A 28 -1.94 -0.63 18.15
C PRO A 28 -3.11 -0.51 17.17
N ILE A 29 -4.15 -1.31 17.39
CA ILE A 29 -5.35 -1.29 16.54
C ILE A 29 -5.99 0.10 16.45
N GLY A 30 -5.97 0.85 17.55
CA GLY A 30 -6.62 2.15 17.69
C GLY A 30 -7.86 2.11 18.59
N THR A 31 -8.42 3.28 18.84
CA THR A 31 -9.55 3.54 19.73
C THR A 31 -10.84 3.85 18.98
N GLY A 32 -10.77 4.11 17.67
CA GLY A 32 -11.89 4.57 16.86
C GLY A 32 -12.13 6.08 16.94
N LYS A 33 -11.30 6.81 17.71
CA LYS A 33 -11.35 8.28 17.85
C LYS A 33 -10.22 8.98 17.08
N GLU A 34 -9.57 8.27 16.18
CA GLU A 34 -8.53 8.82 15.34
C GLU A 34 -9.12 9.93 14.47
N ILE A 35 -8.45 11.08 14.46
CA ILE A 35 -8.85 12.24 13.68
C ILE A 35 -7.69 12.66 12.79
N TRP A 36 -8.03 13.10 11.57
CA TRP A 36 -7.10 13.92 10.81
C TRP A 36 -6.92 15.24 11.54
N ASP A 37 -5.67 15.57 11.85
CA ASP A 37 -5.30 16.85 12.45
C ASP A 37 -4.18 17.46 11.63
N GLY A 38 -4.57 18.28 10.65
CA GLY A 38 -3.64 19.00 9.78
C GLY A 38 -2.83 20.08 10.49
N THR A 39 -2.99 20.25 11.81
CA THR A 39 -2.14 21.13 12.63
C THR A 39 -0.98 20.38 13.30
N LYS A 40 -0.98 19.03 13.26
CA LYS A 40 0.16 18.24 13.73
C LYS A 40 1.33 18.36 12.75
N TYR A 41 2.54 18.45 13.29
CA TYR A 41 3.77 18.74 12.58
C TYR A 41 4.00 17.88 11.33
N GLU A 42 4.26 18.56 10.22
CA GLU A 42 4.73 18.03 8.93
C GLU A 42 6.27 18.01 8.95
N GLU A 43 6.87 16.87 8.65
CA GLU A 43 8.29 16.76 8.31
C GLU A 43 8.36 16.07 6.94
N ASP A 44 9.02 16.71 5.97
CA ASP A 44 9.18 16.22 4.59
C ASP A 44 7.89 15.78 3.87
N ASN A 45 6.75 16.44 4.13
CA ASN A 45 5.41 16.17 3.58
C ASN A 45 4.71 14.89 4.08
N TYR A 46 5.17 14.29 5.19
CA TYR A 46 4.52 13.13 5.80
C TYR A 46 3.69 13.53 7.04
N PHE A 47 2.51 12.91 7.17
CA PHE A 47 1.61 13.04 8.32
C PHE A 47 1.06 11.67 8.75
N PRO A 48 0.80 11.41 10.04
CA PRO A 48 1.30 12.14 11.21
C PRO A 48 2.84 12.03 11.35
N PHE A 49 3.42 12.97 12.13
CA PHE A 49 4.86 13.10 12.42
C PHE A 49 5.65 11.79 12.30
N ILE A 50 6.56 11.77 11.33
CA ILE A 50 7.63 10.80 11.24
C ILE A 50 8.84 11.44 11.90
N GLY A 51 9.19 11.01 13.11
CA GLY A 51 10.41 11.49 13.74
C GLY A 51 11.63 10.85 13.09
N GLN A 52 12.65 11.67 12.80
CA GLN A 52 13.96 11.16 12.44
C GLN A 52 14.83 10.93 13.68
N CYS A 53 15.42 9.74 13.82
CA CYS A 53 16.37 9.44 14.89
C CYS A 53 17.79 9.83 14.43
N VAL A 54 18.49 10.67 15.22
CA VAL A 54 19.85 11.14 14.89
C VAL A 54 20.85 9.97 14.83
N ASN A 55 20.58 8.89 15.57
CA ASN A 55 21.32 7.63 15.59
C ASN A 55 20.38 6.49 16.04
N THR A 56 20.80 5.22 15.88
CA THR A 56 20.01 4.02 16.24
C THR A 56 19.59 3.94 17.71
N THR A 57 20.19 4.78 18.56
CA THR A 57 19.88 4.97 19.98
C THR A 57 20.28 6.40 20.38
N GLY A 58 19.31 7.33 20.48
CA GLY A 58 19.59 8.70 20.93
C GLY A 58 18.41 9.66 20.83
N ALA A 59 18.73 10.96 20.89
CA ALA A 59 17.76 12.03 20.82
C ALA A 59 17.20 12.15 19.38
N TRP A 60 15.94 12.56 19.28
CA TRP A 60 15.31 12.89 18.01
C TRP A 60 15.97 14.13 17.37
N ASP A 61 16.03 14.19 16.04
CA ASP A 61 16.65 15.31 15.31
C ASP A 61 15.81 16.60 15.42
N ALA A 62 14.50 16.44 15.61
CA ALA A 62 13.54 17.51 15.86
C ALA A 62 12.89 17.39 17.26
N ALA A 63 12.39 18.52 17.77
CA ALA A 63 11.75 18.65 19.09
C ALA A 63 10.43 17.86 19.17
N VAL A 64 10.51 16.54 19.35
CA VAL A 64 9.37 15.67 19.64
C VAL A 64 8.77 16.09 20.97
N PRO A 65 7.51 16.55 21.01
CA PRO A 65 6.86 16.86 22.27
C PRO A 65 6.63 15.54 23.01
N ASN A 66 7.44 15.29 24.06
CA ASN A 66 7.28 14.24 25.07
C ASN A 66 7.81 12.81 24.78
N ALA A 67 8.81 12.62 23.91
CA ALA A 67 9.50 11.32 23.80
C ALA A 67 10.98 11.42 24.19
N THR A 68 11.39 10.74 25.26
CA THR A 68 12.74 10.87 25.84
C THR A 68 13.83 10.02 25.18
N THR A 69 13.52 9.07 24.30
CA THR A 69 14.54 8.28 23.57
C THR A 69 13.92 7.61 22.34
N CYS A 70 14.58 7.67 21.19
CA CYS A 70 14.29 6.78 20.06
C CYS A 70 15.06 5.47 20.25
N GLU A 71 14.35 4.34 20.33
CA GLU A 71 14.95 3.01 20.21
C GLU A 71 14.47 2.42 18.88
N THR A 72 15.34 2.43 17.86
CA THR A 72 15.05 1.67 16.63
C THR A 72 15.41 0.21 16.90
N PRO A 73 14.44 -0.74 16.95
CA PRO A 73 14.72 -2.12 17.29
C PRO A 73 15.24 -2.88 16.06
N ASN A 74 16.36 -2.42 15.49
CA ASN A 74 17.16 -3.02 14.41
C ASN A 74 17.06 -2.30 13.05
N ASN A 75 18.11 -1.51 12.80
CA ASN A 75 18.78 -1.22 11.52
C ASN A 75 18.02 -0.55 10.35
N SER A 76 18.61 0.56 9.89
CA SER A 76 18.56 1.14 8.53
C SER A 76 17.46 2.13 8.17
N LEU A 77 16.34 2.24 8.90
CA LEU A 77 15.32 3.25 8.62
C LEU A 77 15.29 4.30 9.73
N TYR A 78 15.65 5.54 9.39
CA TYR A 78 15.81 6.65 10.32
C TYR A 78 14.47 7.23 10.82
N PHE A 79 13.35 6.70 10.35
CA PHE A 79 12.02 7.27 10.46
C PHE A 79 11.17 6.45 11.43
N TYR A 80 10.41 7.10 12.32
CA TYR A 80 9.55 6.40 13.28
C TYR A 80 8.33 7.25 13.65
N THR A 81 7.14 6.65 13.61
CA THR A 81 5.89 7.35 13.93
C THR A 81 5.41 7.01 15.34
N LEU A 82 5.13 8.06 16.13
CA LEU A 82 4.60 7.96 17.48
C LEU A 82 3.10 8.23 17.51
N GLY A 83 2.37 7.45 18.31
CA GLY A 83 0.92 7.62 18.48
C GLY A 83 0.08 7.25 17.25
N GLY A 84 0.69 6.55 16.29
CA GLY A 84 -0.01 5.94 15.16
C GLY A 84 -0.91 4.79 15.61
N SER A 85 -1.91 4.46 14.79
CA SER A 85 -2.73 3.27 14.96
C SER A 85 -3.22 2.76 13.62
N VAL A 86 -3.48 1.46 13.52
CA VAL A 86 -3.92 0.83 12.26
C VAL A 86 -5.27 1.41 11.80
N LEU A 87 -6.21 1.67 12.73
CA LEU A 87 -7.46 2.37 12.42
C LEU A 87 -7.23 3.80 11.90
N GLY A 88 -6.23 4.50 12.44
CA GLY A 88 -5.88 5.84 11.97
C GLY A 88 -5.41 5.79 10.53
N GLU A 89 -4.47 4.90 10.22
CA GLU A 89 -3.94 4.70 8.87
C GLU A 89 -5.04 4.35 7.85
N ALA A 90 -6.00 3.50 8.22
CA ALA A 90 -7.06 3.05 7.33
C ALA A 90 -8.23 4.06 7.21
N ARG A 91 -8.71 4.62 8.32
CA ARG A 91 -9.92 5.48 8.32
C ARG A 91 -9.64 6.88 7.82
N VAL A 92 -8.52 7.44 8.23
CA VAL A 92 -8.19 8.83 7.92
C VAL A 92 -7.88 8.97 6.43
N SER A 93 -7.04 8.08 5.87
CA SER A 93 -6.75 8.04 4.43
C SER A 93 -8.02 7.90 3.60
N LYS A 94 -8.87 6.93 3.93
CA LYS A 94 -10.17 6.72 3.28
C LYS A 94 -11.05 7.96 3.34
N TYR A 95 -11.23 8.53 4.54
CA TYR A 95 -12.07 9.71 4.73
C TYR A 95 -11.59 10.89 3.88
N ILE A 96 -10.29 11.16 3.84
CA ILE A 96 -9.74 12.27 3.05
C ILE A 96 -10.02 12.04 1.56
N LEU A 97 -9.73 10.84 1.04
CA LEU A 97 -9.93 10.50 -0.36
C LEU A 97 -11.41 10.59 -0.78
N GLU A 98 -12.31 10.04 0.01
CA GLU A 98 -13.75 10.11 -0.24
C GLU A 98 -14.28 11.54 -0.12
N ALA A 99 -13.78 12.34 0.85
CA ALA A 99 -14.21 13.72 1.05
C ALA A 99 -13.76 14.69 -0.06
N ILE A 100 -12.61 14.44 -0.69
CA ILE A 100 -12.10 15.27 -1.79
C ILE A 100 -12.55 14.78 -3.17
N SER A 101 -13.10 13.56 -3.27
CA SER A 101 -13.58 13.02 -4.55
C SER A 101 -14.80 13.81 -5.04
N ILE A 102 -14.74 14.28 -6.28
CA ILE A 102 -15.83 15.04 -6.89
C ILE A 102 -16.92 14.14 -7.51
N VAL A 103 -16.64 12.85 -7.68
CA VAL A 103 -17.60 11.84 -8.17
C VAL A 103 -18.19 10.97 -7.06
N ASN A 104 -17.93 11.33 -5.78
CA ASN A 104 -18.35 10.53 -4.61
C ASN A 104 -17.85 9.08 -4.72
N ALA A 105 -16.58 8.92 -5.10
CA ALA A 105 -15.94 7.62 -5.22
C ALA A 105 -15.98 6.86 -3.87
N LYS A 106 -16.22 5.55 -3.93
CA LYS A 106 -16.13 4.68 -2.76
C LYS A 106 -14.77 4.00 -2.77
N VAL A 107 -14.00 4.22 -1.73
CA VAL A 107 -12.66 3.67 -1.61
C VAL A 107 -12.75 2.28 -0.97
N GLN A 108 -12.44 1.25 -1.75
CA GLN A 108 -12.63 -0.16 -1.37
C GLN A 108 -11.34 -0.97 -1.29
N SER A 109 -10.26 -0.46 -1.88
CA SER A 109 -8.92 -1.06 -1.83
C SER A 109 -7.97 -0.25 -0.95
N PHE A 110 -7.08 -0.96 -0.25
CA PHE A 110 -6.07 -0.37 0.63
C PHE A 110 -4.69 -0.97 0.37
N ARG A 111 -3.65 -0.17 0.55
CA ARG A 111 -2.25 -0.62 0.59
C ARG A 111 -1.50 0.08 1.73
N THR A 112 -0.65 -0.67 2.40
CA THR A 112 0.31 -0.13 3.37
C THR A 112 1.59 0.26 2.69
N GLY A 113 2.28 1.25 3.25
CA GLY A 113 3.66 1.54 2.92
C GLY A 113 4.60 0.42 3.38
N HIS A 114 5.71 0.29 2.68
CA HIS A 114 6.78 -0.68 2.89
C HIS A 114 6.34 -2.14 2.85
N LEU A 115 5.18 -2.44 2.25
CA LEU A 115 4.53 -3.76 2.28
C LEU A 115 4.39 -4.35 3.70
N LEU A 116 4.29 -3.48 4.70
CA LEU A 116 4.14 -3.90 6.09
C LEU A 116 2.72 -4.37 6.32
N TYR A 117 2.56 -5.52 6.97
CA TYR A 117 1.25 -6.13 7.11
C TYR A 117 1.04 -6.57 8.56
N PRO A 118 0.55 -5.66 9.43
CA PRO A 118 0.25 -5.96 10.83
C PRO A 118 -0.78 -7.08 10.95
N ASP A 119 -0.65 -7.91 12.00
CA ASP A 119 -1.63 -8.96 12.32
C ASP A 119 -3.06 -8.42 12.37
N THR A 120 -3.23 -7.21 12.89
CA THR A 120 -4.56 -6.61 13.06
C THR A 120 -5.13 -5.93 11.82
N LEU A 121 -4.33 -5.76 10.76
CA LEU A 121 -4.74 -5.05 9.56
C LEU A 121 -6.00 -5.66 8.90
N PRO A 122 -6.13 -6.99 8.70
CA PRO A 122 -7.27 -7.55 7.99
C PRO A 122 -8.62 -7.14 8.59
N GLN A 123 -8.80 -7.31 9.90
CA GLN A 123 -10.07 -6.97 10.55
C GLN A 123 -10.31 -5.46 10.60
N VAL A 124 -9.26 -4.64 10.67
CA VAL A 124 -9.41 -3.17 10.60
C VAL A 124 -9.90 -2.76 9.22
N LEU A 125 -9.35 -3.35 8.16
CA LEU A 125 -9.78 -3.07 6.79
C LEU A 125 -11.25 -3.44 6.57
N VAL A 126 -11.67 -4.61 7.03
CA VAL A 126 -13.09 -5.02 6.97
C VAL A 126 -13.97 -4.07 7.79
N ALA A 127 -13.57 -3.75 9.03
CA ALA A 127 -14.34 -2.86 9.91
C ALA A 127 -14.48 -1.43 9.37
N THR A 128 -13.58 -1.01 8.49
CA THR A 128 -13.56 0.32 7.84
C THR A 128 -14.12 0.28 6.42
N GLY A 129 -14.63 -0.87 5.99
CA GLY A 129 -15.38 -1.06 4.76
C GLY A 129 -14.52 -1.25 3.51
N PHE A 130 -13.25 -1.63 3.66
CA PHE A 130 -12.44 -2.13 2.55
C PHE A 130 -12.81 -3.58 2.24
N LYS A 131 -12.62 -3.97 0.97
CA LYS A 131 -12.83 -5.33 0.45
C LYS A 131 -11.56 -5.94 -0.13
N TYR A 132 -10.62 -5.09 -0.50
CA TYR A 132 -9.41 -5.47 -1.20
C TYR A 132 -8.20 -4.88 -0.50
N SER A 133 -7.12 -5.65 -0.42
CA SER A 133 -5.85 -5.20 0.15
C SER A 133 -4.71 -5.66 -0.75
N SER A 134 -3.64 -4.87 -0.82
CA SER A 134 -2.40 -5.23 -1.51
C SER A 134 -1.21 -4.77 -0.70
N SER A 135 -1.14 -5.32 0.51
CA SER A 135 -0.21 -4.89 1.55
C SER A 135 0.91 -5.90 1.75
N GLY A 136 0.74 -7.16 1.38
CA GLY A 136 1.68 -8.24 1.66
C GLY A 136 2.58 -8.55 0.48
N ALA A 137 3.86 -8.80 0.74
CA ALA A 137 4.79 -9.30 -0.28
C ALA A 137 4.52 -10.78 -0.61
N SER A 138 4.53 -11.15 -1.89
CA SER A 138 4.21 -12.51 -2.35
C SER A 138 5.13 -13.58 -1.78
N ASN A 139 6.41 -13.26 -1.56
CA ASN A 139 7.40 -14.13 -0.93
C ASN A 139 7.08 -14.40 0.55
N ASP A 140 6.57 -13.41 1.27
CA ASP A 140 6.20 -13.56 2.70
C ASP A 140 4.87 -14.29 2.85
N ARG A 141 3.99 -14.18 1.85
CA ARG A 141 2.68 -14.84 1.81
C ARG A 141 2.68 -16.21 1.17
N ASN A 142 3.80 -16.65 0.60
CA ASN A 142 3.92 -17.89 -0.17
C ASN A 142 2.82 -18.06 -1.25
N SER A 143 2.32 -16.95 -1.78
CA SER A 143 1.26 -16.93 -2.79
C SER A 143 1.46 -15.76 -3.74
N HIS A 144 1.26 -16.02 -5.03
CA HIS A 144 1.19 -15.01 -6.10
C HIS A 144 -0.26 -14.82 -6.59
N MET A 145 -1.20 -15.50 -5.93
CA MET A 145 -2.63 -15.45 -6.21
C MET A 145 -3.34 -14.65 -5.13
N PRO A 146 -4.45 -13.97 -5.47
CA PRO A 146 -5.33 -13.42 -4.48
C PRO A 146 -5.84 -14.52 -3.56
N TYR A 147 -5.98 -14.20 -2.28
CA TYR A 147 -6.49 -15.15 -1.28
C TYR A 147 -7.36 -14.46 -0.24
N GLN A 148 -8.28 -15.23 0.34
CA GLN A 148 -9.14 -14.75 1.42
C GLN A 148 -8.29 -14.50 2.67
N ALA A 149 -8.29 -13.26 3.16
CA ALA A 149 -7.62 -12.93 4.41
C ALA A 149 -8.36 -13.51 5.62
N PHE A 150 -7.62 -13.68 6.71
CA PHE A 150 -8.14 -14.19 7.96
C PHE A 150 -7.93 -13.18 9.09
N HIS A 151 -8.81 -13.25 10.08
CA HIS A 151 -8.72 -12.44 11.29
C HIS A 151 -7.38 -12.69 11.99
N ASN A 152 -6.66 -11.62 12.36
CA ASN A 152 -5.30 -11.70 12.93
C ASN A 152 -4.29 -12.47 12.06
N GLN A 153 -4.55 -12.63 10.76
CA GLN A 153 -3.77 -13.52 9.88
C GLN A 153 -3.67 -14.98 10.39
N ALA A 154 -4.53 -15.37 11.31
CA ALA A 154 -4.58 -16.71 11.87
C ALA A 154 -5.37 -17.66 10.95
N TYR A 155 -5.42 -18.94 11.24
CA TYR A 155 -6.12 -19.92 10.39
C TYR A 155 -7.59 -20.16 10.76
N ASN A 156 -8.09 -19.49 11.80
CA ASN A 156 -9.34 -19.87 12.46
C ASN A 156 -10.60 -19.20 11.88
N GLN A 157 -10.48 -18.00 11.31
CA GLN A 157 -11.64 -17.24 10.86
C GLN A 157 -11.30 -16.43 9.61
N ALA A 158 -11.81 -16.88 8.46
CA ALA A 158 -11.80 -16.08 7.24
C ALA A 158 -12.68 -14.84 7.43
N ILE A 159 -12.25 -13.72 6.86
CA ILE A 159 -13.00 -12.45 6.90
C ILE A 159 -13.15 -11.93 5.48
N ASP A 160 -14.16 -11.07 5.26
CA ASP A 160 -14.53 -10.56 3.94
C ASP A 160 -13.56 -9.47 3.42
N LEU A 161 -12.32 -9.89 3.18
CA LEU A 161 -11.21 -9.14 2.63
C LEU A 161 -10.37 -10.06 1.74
N LEU A 162 -10.14 -9.67 0.50
CA LEU A 162 -9.26 -10.37 -0.42
C LEU A 162 -7.90 -9.66 -0.46
N GLU A 163 -6.83 -10.39 -0.16
CA GLU A 163 -5.46 -9.90 -0.26
C GLU A 163 -4.88 -10.23 -1.63
N PHE A 164 -4.21 -9.25 -2.24
CA PHE A 164 -3.47 -9.36 -3.49
C PHE A 164 -1.98 -9.18 -3.23
N PRO A 165 -1.24 -10.29 -3.09
CA PRO A 165 0.18 -10.22 -2.79
C PRO A 165 0.96 -9.57 -3.92
N LEU A 166 1.97 -8.79 -3.54
CA LEU A 166 2.85 -8.10 -4.49
C LEU A 166 4.14 -8.88 -4.70
N SER A 167 4.33 -9.33 -5.94
CA SER A 167 5.56 -10.03 -6.35
C SER A 167 6.73 -9.09 -6.62
N ALA A 168 6.43 -7.81 -6.76
CA ALA A 168 7.36 -6.74 -7.09
C ALA A 168 6.81 -5.45 -6.48
N SER A 169 7.52 -4.86 -5.53
CA SER A 169 7.24 -3.51 -5.06
C SER A 169 8.07 -2.53 -5.88
N ASP A 170 7.45 -1.49 -6.40
CA ASP A 170 8.13 -0.41 -7.08
C ASP A 170 8.38 0.78 -6.15
N GLU A 171 8.40 0.57 -4.83
CA GLU A 171 8.23 1.64 -3.84
C GLU A 171 9.25 2.78 -3.94
N ASP A 172 10.55 2.56 -4.12
CA ASP A 172 11.54 3.65 -4.03
C ASP A 172 12.75 3.57 -5.00
N GLY A 173 12.68 2.74 -6.04
CA GLY A 173 13.77 2.51 -7.00
C GLY A 173 13.45 2.93 -8.44
N GLN A 174 14.48 3.30 -9.21
CA GLN A 174 14.36 3.37 -10.67
C GLN A 174 13.99 1.97 -11.19
N ILE A 175 12.95 1.90 -12.02
CA ILE A 175 12.55 0.67 -12.70
C ILE A 175 13.61 0.26 -13.73
N ASN A 176 14.37 1.22 -14.26
CA ASN A 176 15.49 0.99 -15.17
C ASN A 176 16.62 0.18 -14.52
N GLY A 177 16.63 -1.14 -14.74
CA GLY A 177 17.71 -2.05 -14.34
C GLY A 177 17.26 -3.21 -13.45
N ASP A 178 16.18 -3.00 -12.68
CA ASP A 178 15.60 -4.01 -11.78
C ASP A 178 14.43 -4.76 -12.43
N PHE A 179 13.71 -4.11 -13.34
CA PHE A 179 12.53 -4.64 -14.01
C PHE A 179 12.66 -4.54 -15.53
N TYR A 180 12.87 -5.69 -16.19
CA TYR A 180 13.02 -5.75 -17.64
C TYR A 180 11.68 -5.98 -18.34
N ALA A 181 11.36 -5.18 -19.36
CA ALA A 181 10.22 -5.48 -20.23
C ALA A 181 10.46 -6.77 -21.04
N PRO A 182 9.41 -7.53 -21.40
CA PRO A 182 9.52 -8.67 -22.30
C PRO A 182 10.31 -8.33 -23.58
N GLY A 183 11.41 -9.04 -23.82
CA GLY A 183 12.30 -8.81 -24.97
C GLY A 183 13.47 -7.85 -24.74
N ALA A 184 13.62 -7.26 -23.55
CA ALA A 184 14.83 -6.51 -23.18
C ALA A 184 16.01 -7.46 -22.88
N GLY A 185 17.25 -7.01 -23.08
CA GLY A 185 18.46 -7.83 -22.94
C GLY A 185 18.70 -8.49 -21.57
N GLY A 186 18.07 -7.98 -20.50
CA GLY A 186 18.08 -8.56 -19.15
C GLY A 186 16.80 -9.33 -18.76
N TYR A 187 15.88 -9.54 -19.72
CA TYR A 187 14.63 -10.27 -19.48
C TYR A 187 14.89 -11.76 -19.29
N VAL A 188 14.96 -12.21 -18.04
CA VAL A 188 14.96 -13.65 -17.74
C VAL A 188 13.54 -14.17 -17.98
N ASN A 189 13.41 -15.04 -18.97
CA ASN A 189 12.14 -15.63 -19.39
C ASN A 189 11.40 -16.25 -18.18
N GLY A 190 10.37 -15.57 -17.67
CA GLY A 190 9.60 -16.02 -16.51
C GLY A 190 9.28 -14.96 -15.45
N SER A 191 10.00 -13.85 -15.37
CA SER A 191 9.82 -12.86 -14.29
C SER A 191 8.45 -12.18 -14.26
N TYR A 192 7.77 -12.02 -15.42
CA TYR A 192 6.40 -11.51 -15.49
C TYR A 192 5.36 -12.56 -15.89
N ALA A 193 5.79 -13.67 -16.51
CA ALA A 193 4.87 -14.74 -16.95
C ALA A 193 4.24 -15.49 -15.76
N TRP A 194 4.86 -15.43 -14.58
CA TRP A 194 4.35 -16.02 -13.34
C TRP A 194 3.79 -14.99 -12.36
N GLN A 195 3.90 -13.69 -12.67
CA GLN A 195 3.30 -12.62 -11.86
C GLN A 195 1.85 -12.44 -12.31
N HIS A 196 0.92 -13.05 -11.57
CA HIS A 196 -0.50 -12.98 -11.92
C HIS A 196 -1.10 -11.59 -11.66
N HIS A 197 -0.46 -10.77 -10.81
CA HIS A 197 -0.87 -9.40 -10.51
C HIS A 197 0.37 -8.51 -10.42
N VAL A 198 0.39 -7.44 -11.22
CA VAL A 198 1.38 -6.37 -11.15
C VAL A 198 0.60 -5.09 -10.87
N ILE A 199 0.90 -4.44 -9.74
CA ILE A 199 0.31 -3.15 -9.39
C ILE A 199 1.44 -2.14 -9.37
N PRO A 200 1.64 -1.39 -10.47
CA PRO A 200 2.67 -0.36 -10.49
C PRO A 200 2.21 0.86 -9.66
N GLY A 201 2.87 1.11 -8.54
CA GLY A 201 2.72 2.30 -7.71
C GLY A 201 3.55 3.49 -8.22
N VAL A 202 2.90 4.54 -8.68
CA VAL A 202 3.62 5.70 -9.21
C VAL A 202 3.92 6.73 -8.11
N VAL A 203 5.20 6.91 -7.77
CA VAL A 203 5.67 7.97 -6.85
C VAL A 203 6.16 9.17 -7.66
N GLN A 204 5.88 10.39 -7.19
CA GLN A 204 6.07 11.64 -7.95
C GLN A 204 7.51 11.87 -8.43
N THR A 205 8.52 11.38 -7.70
CA THR A 205 9.95 11.55 -8.01
C THR A 205 10.44 10.68 -9.17
N LEU A 206 9.73 9.60 -9.49
CA LEU A 206 10.14 8.60 -10.49
C LEU A 206 9.08 8.40 -11.60
N PHE A 207 8.13 9.34 -11.70
CA PHE A 207 6.98 9.24 -12.61
C PHE A 207 7.38 8.96 -14.06
N SER A 208 8.41 9.63 -14.58
CA SER A 208 8.84 9.47 -15.98
C SER A 208 9.36 8.07 -16.30
N ASP A 209 10.10 7.47 -15.37
CA ASP A 209 10.67 6.13 -15.54
C ASP A 209 9.58 5.06 -15.50
N LYS A 210 8.70 5.13 -14.48
CA LYS A 210 7.59 4.21 -14.32
C LYS A 210 6.58 4.31 -15.48
N LEU A 211 6.31 5.53 -15.95
CA LEU A 211 5.48 5.75 -17.13
C LEU A 211 6.11 5.14 -18.39
N GLY A 212 7.41 5.32 -18.60
CA GLY A 212 8.13 4.74 -19.73
C GLY A 212 8.08 3.21 -19.75
N PHE A 213 8.23 2.59 -18.58
CA PHE A 213 8.04 1.15 -18.43
C PHE A 213 6.61 0.70 -18.76
N GLN A 214 5.59 1.36 -18.19
CA GLN A 214 4.19 1.01 -18.46
C GLN A 214 3.83 1.14 -19.95
N GLN A 215 4.28 2.23 -20.60
CA GLN A 215 4.09 2.46 -22.03
C GLN A 215 4.77 1.39 -22.91
N THR A 216 5.87 0.81 -22.43
CA THR A 216 6.57 -0.28 -23.11
C THR A 216 5.91 -1.63 -22.85
N LEU A 217 5.57 -1.93 -21.59
CA LEU A 217 5.03 -3.22 -21.19
C LEU A 217 3.61 -3.45 -21.72
N ALA A 218 2.72 -2.46 -21.59
CA ALA A 218 1.29 -2.66 -21.84
C ALA A 218 0.98 -3.20 -23.25
N PRO A 219 1.57 -2.66 -24.34
CA PRO A 219 1.37 -3.22 -25.69
C PRO A 219 1.91 -4.65 -25.86
N LEU A 220 2.99 -5.00 -25.17
CA LEU A 220 3.64 -6.32 -25.30
C LEU A 220 2.79 -7.44 -24.67
N VAL A 221 2.07 -7.12 -23.59
CA VAL A 221 1.24 -8.09 -22.87
C VAL A 221 -0.25 -7.98 -23.19
N ALA A 222 -0.68 -6.99 -23.98
CA ALA A 222 -2.09 -6.70 -24.25
C ALA A 222 -2.90 -7.91 -24.75
N ASN A 223 -2.29 -8.81 -25.51
CA ASN A 223 -2.98 -9.99 -26.08
C ASN A 223 -3.00 -11.21 -25.15
N VAL A 224 -2.28 -11.17 -24.02
CA VAL A 224 -2.12 -12.29 -23.09
C VAL A 224 -2.44 -11.92 -21.65
N SER A 225 -2.84 -10.68 -21.40
CA SER A 225 -3.14 -10.15 -20.06
C SER A 225 -4.46 -9.38 -20.07
N TYR A 226 -5.01 -9.20 -18.88
CA TYR A 226 -6.23 -8.43 -18.65
C TYR A 226 -5.93 -7.34 -17.62
N PHE A 227 -6.19 -6.09 -18.01
CA PHE A 227 -5.99 -4.91 -17.19
C PHE A 227 -7.33 -4.50 -16.58
N ASP A 228 -7.36 -4.38 -15.26
CA ASP A 228 -8.54 -3.97 -14.51
C ASP A 228 -8.12 -3.22 -13.23
N THR A 229 -9.10 -2.59 -12.62
CA THR A 229 -9.04 -2.11 -11.25
C THR A 229 -8.90 -3.26 -10.25
N MET A 230 -8.42 -2.93 -9.06
CA MET A 230 -8.30 -3.89 -7.96
C MET A 230 -9.67 -4.44 -7.56
N SER A 231 -10.67 -3.56 -7.47
CA SER A 231 -12.06 -3.94 -7.23
C SER A 231 -12.64 -4.82 -8.32
N GLY A 232 -12.47 -4.48 -9.60
CA GLY A 232 -12.94 -5.31 -10.71
C GLY A 232 -12.34 -6.72 -10.71
N ARG A 233 -11.03 -6.82 -10.44
CA ARG A 233 -10.35 -8.12 -10.32
C ARG A 233 -10.76 -8.88 -9.06
N GLY A 234 -11.02 -8.17 -7.97
CA GLY A 234 -11.51 -8.73 -6.71
C GLY A 234 -12.92 -9.29 -6.82
N ASP A 235 -13.83 -8.56 -7.45
CA ASP A 235 -15.20 -8.99 -7.73
C ASP A 235 -15.19 -10.26 -8.61
N PHE A 236 -14.33 -10.29 -9.65
CA PHE A 236 -14.15 -11.49 -10.47
C PHE A 236 -13.66 -12.70 -9.66
N HIS A 237 -12.69 -12.49 -8.76
CA HIS A 237 -12.14 -13.57 -7.94
C HIS A 237 -13.17 -14.08 -6.93
N ASN A 238 -13.89 -13.17 -6.27
CA ASN A 238 -14.97 -13.52 -5.34
C ASN A 238 -16.08 -14.31 -6.03
N ALA A 239 -16.47 -13.92 -7.25
CA ALA A 239 -17.45 -14.67 -8.05
C ALA A 239 -16.99 -16.10 -8.35
N ARG A 240 -15.68 -16.32 -8.50
CA ARG A 240 -15.08 -17.64 -8.77
C ARG A 240 -14.94 -18.51 -7.51
N ILE A 241 -14.71 -17.91 -6.34
CA ILE A 241 -14.70 -18.66 -5.07
C ILE A 241 -16.12 -19.13 -4.72
N ALA A 242 -17.14 -18.34 -5.07
CA ALA A 242 -18.54 -18.63 -4.75
C ALA A 242 -19.23 -19.66 -5.68
N SER A 243 -18.60 -20.01 -6.82
CA SER A 243 -19.12 -20.96 -7.82
C SER A 243 -18.62 -22.38 -7.62
#